data_AF-A0AAD7HAQ3-F1
#
_entry.id   AF-A0AAD7HAQ3-F1
#
_cell.length_a   1.000
_cell.length_b   1.000
_cell.length_c   1.000
_cell.angle_alpha   90.00
_cell.angle_beta   90.00
_cell.angle_gamma   90.00
#
_symmetry.space_group_name_H-M   'P 1'
#
loop_
_entity.id
_entity.type
_entity.pdbx_description
1 polymer ?
#
loop_
_entity_poly.entity_id
_entity_poly.type
_entity_poly.pdbx_seq_one_letter_code
_entity_poly.pdbx_strand_id
1 'polypeptide(L)'
;MRHTSLLSNRPADEPVSHCIFYPGSKEVLTELPGFPQPLMHPATPTFRVATFPGKGMGLVSTRALKMGDLILTERPLIAAPQAMPIYRPKNCTDQEHLQRGLAELERHLMIALQRMRPASTAAYLALANSCKKEGLIVGIFLTNGLELAGLWPGVQGVGGNYSAVCKDISRLNHSCSPNTSTSFDLASLSYRLYAVRDIVAGEELTYQYTNVEVPASERRQVLKGYDFVCACAACKDAPASDVRRYHPSFRRSPLPRAHRNIVFRRRSCRQMPRTHCADRGGGFGTHHIARQSHSGVDVRAHLPLRCQRSE
;
A
#
# COMPACT_ATOMS: atom_id res chain seq x y z
N MET A 1 1.11 19.03 -6.41
CA MET A 1 1.87 17.76 -6.41
C MET A 1 3.08 17.88 -7.32
N ARG A 2 4.17 17.18 -7.02
CA ARG A 2 5.34 17.11 -7.92
C ARG A 2 5.35 15.77 -8.65
N HIS A 3 5.46 15.82 -9.97
CA HIS A 3 5.77 14.64 -10.77
C HIS A 3 7.28 14.54 -10.89
N THR A 4 7.85 13.44 -10.44
CA THR A 4 9.28 13.21 -10.55
C THR A 4 9.51 11.80 -11.06
N SER A 5 10.25 11.70 -12.16
CA SER A 5 10.98 10.47 -12.45
C SER A 5 12.15 10.46 -11.49
N LEU A 6 12.06 9.65 -10.45
CA LEU A 6 13.23 9.43 -9.61
C LEU A 6 14.23 8.60 -10.39
N LEU A 7 15.45 8.50 -9.86
CA LEU A 7 16.47 7.57 -10.35
C LEU A 7 17.18 7.99 -11.64
N SER A 8 17.46 9.28 -11.85
CA SER A 8 18.28 9.72 -12.99
C SER A 8 19.71 9.11 -12.99
N ASN A 9 20.20 8.67 -11.83
CA ASN A 9 21.55 8.12 -11.64
C ASN A 9 21.57 6.60 -11.48
N ARG A 10 20.49 5.88 -11.83
CA ARG A 10 20.45 4.41 -11.79
C ARG A 10 21.20 3.78 -12.98
N PRO A 11 21.55 2.48 -12.92
CA PRO A 11 21.99 1.73 -14.11
C PRO A 11 20.97 1.83 -15.24
N ALA A 12 21.41 2.10 -16.48
CA ALA A 12 20.53 2.45 -17.61
C ALA A 12 19.47 1.38 -17.94
N ASP A 13 19.79 0.12 -17.68
CA ASP A 13 18.98 -1.08 -17.89
C ASP A 13 17.86 -1.27 -16.84
N GLU A 14 17.94 -0.62 -15.68
CA GLU A 14 16.89 -0.69 -14.68
C GLU A 14 15.55 -0.02 -15.14
N PRO A 15 14.42 -0.30 -14.50
CA PRO A 15 13.19 0.47 -14.71
C PRO A 15 13.20 1.83 -13.97
N VAL A 16 12.54 2.85 -14.56
CA VAL A 16 12.26 4.13 -13.87
C VAL A 16 10.93 4.01 -13.13
N SER A 17 10.87 4.49 -11.89
CA SER A 17 9.61 4.71 -11.17
C SER A 17 9.11 6.13 -11.37
N HIS A 18 7.87 6.27 -11.83
CA HIS A 18 7.20 7.56 -11.93
C HIS A 18 6.48 7.86 -10.63
N CYS A 19 6.94 8.89 -9.93
CA CYS A 19 6.45 9.22 -8.60
C CYS A 19 5.62 10.50 -8.63
N ILE A 20 4.43 10.43 -8.02
CA ILE A 20 3.54 11.56 -7.75
C ILE A 20 3.66 11.83 -6.26
N PHE A 21 4.37 12.88 -5.87
CA PHE A 21 4.72 13.11 -4.47
C PHE A 21 4.09 14.38 -3.89
N TYR A 22 3.73 14.29 -2.62
CA TYR A 22 3.58 15.44 -1.74
C TYR A 22 4.91 16.19 -1.65
N PRO A 23 4.87 17.52 -1.45
CA PRO A 23 6.07 18.29 -1.09
C PRO A 23 6.84 17.61 0.07
N GLY A 24 8.18 17.55 -0.01
CA GLY A 24 9.02 16.91 1.01
C GLY A 24 9.31 15.42 0.78
N SER A 25 8.46 14.70 0.04
CA SER A 25 8.65 13.24 -0.12
C SER A 25 9.84 12.88 -1.00
N LYS A 26 10.19 13.75 -1.96
CA LYS A 26 11.37 13.55 -2.81
C LYS A 26 12.63 13.69 -1.96
N GLU A 27 12.65 14.72 -1.13
CA GLU A 27 13.76 15.09 -0.27
C GLU A 27 14.08 13.95 0.72
N VAL A 28 13.03 13.38 1.35
CA VAL A 28 13.16 12.18 2.21
C VAL A 28 13.89 11.03 1.50
N LEU A 29 13.63 10.80 0.21
CA LEU A 29 14.30 9.72 -0.53
C LEU A 29 15.71 10.10 -0.95
N THR A 30 15.92 11.30 -1.47
CA THR A 30 17.23 11.73 -1.97
C THR A 30 18.26 11.96 -0.86
N GLU A 31 17.81 12.15 0.38
CA GLU A 31 18.66 12.27 1.56
C GLU A 31 19.04 10.89 2.16
N LEU A 32 18.44 9.78 1.70
CA LEU A 32 18.83 8.45 2.14
C LEU A 32 20.25 8.12 1.66
N PRO A 33 21.12 7.58 2.54
CA PRO A 33 22.47 7.19 2.18
C PRO A 33 22.49 6.22 0.99
N GLY A 34 23.18 6.62 -0.08
CA GLY A 34 23.35 5.81 -1.29
C GLY A 34 22.12 5.73 -2.18
N PHE A 35 21.13 6.62 -2.03
CA PHE A 35 19.96 6.62 -2.89
C PHE A 35 20.26 7.12 -4.32
N PRO A 36 19.76 6.44 -5.37
CA PRO A 36 19.12 5.13 -5.30
C PRO A 36 20.15 4.00 -5.26
N GLN A 37 19.95 3.07 -4.33
CA GLN A 37 20.74 1.84 -4.34
C GLN A 37 20.34 0.98 -5.56
N PRO A 38 21.31 0.25 -6.15
CA PRO A 38 21.04 -0.65 -7.27
C PRO A 38 20.13 -1.81 -6.84
N LEU A 39 19.42 -2.39 -7.79
CA LEU A 39 18.56 -3.53 -7.50
C LEU A 39 19.36 -4.81 -7.32
N MET A 40 19.02 -5.56 -6.28
CA MET A 40 19.52 -6.93 -6.10
C MET A 40 18.62 -7.89 -6.86
N HIS A 41 19.08 -8.40 -8.00
CA HIS A 41 18.35 -9.38 -8.77
C HIS A 41 18.83 -10.81 -8.48
N PRO A 42 17.93 -11.79 -8.38
CA PRO A 42 18.36 -13.19 -8.42
C PRO A 42 19.00 -13.48 -9.79
N ALA A 43 20.06 -14.29 -9.80
CA ALA A 43 20.85 -14.58 -11.00
C ALA A 43 20.04 -15.22 -12.14
N THR A 44 18.94 -15.89 -11.82
CA THR A 44 18.04 -16.52 -12.79
C THR A 44 16.59 -16.18 -12.46
N PRO A 45 15.74 -15.88 -13.48
CA PRO A 45 14.31 -15.72 -13.27
C PRO A 45 13.70 -16.98 -12.67
N THR A 46 12.95 -16.82 -11.58
CA THR A 46 12.34 -17.92 -10.81
C THR A 46 10.85 -18.07 -11.05
N PHE A 47 10.29 -17.26 -11.95
CA PHE A 47 8.86 -17.24 -12.26
C PHE A 47 8.60 -16.92 -13.72
N ARG A 48 7.37 -17.20 -14.17
CA ARG A 48 6.80 -16.71 -15.42
C ARG A 48 5.38 -16.22 -15.20
N VAL A 49 4.89 -15.35 -16.08
CA VAL A 49 3.48 -14.93 -16.07
C VAL A 49 2.62 -16.02 -16.73
N ALA A 50 1.45 -16.29 -16.17
CA ALA A 50 0.49 -17.27 -16.69
C ALA A 50 -0.97 -16.79 -16.52
N THR A 51 -1.88 -17.35 -17.31
CA THR A 51 -3.33 -17.19 -17.13
C THR A 51 -3.85 -18.18 -16.09
N PHE A 52 -4.77 -17.73 -15.25
CA PHE A 52 -5.47 -18.51 -14.24
C PHE A 52 -6.98 -18.36 -14.45
N PRO A 53 -7.69 -19.45 -14.80
CA PRO A 53 -9.14 -19.42 -15.00
C PRO A 53 -9.87 -18.78 -13.83
N GLY A 54 -10.71 -17.78 -14.12
CA GLY A 54 -11.47 -17.04 -13.11
C GLY A 54 -10.67 -16.08 -12.21
N LYS A 55 -9.35 -15.95 -12.39
CA LYS A 55 -8.50 -15.00 -11.65
C LYS A 55 -7.74 -14.02 -12.55
N GLY A 56 -7.69 -14.27 -13.86
CA GLY A 56 -6.96 -13.43 -14.81
C GLY A 56 -5.51 -13.85 -14.93
N MET A 57 -4.57 -12.90 -14.90
CA MET A 57 -3.14 -13.18 -15.02
C MET A 57 -2.51 -13.32 -13.62
N GLY A 58 -1.50 -14.18 -13.49
CA GLY A 58 -0.75 -14.39 -12.26
C GLY A 58 0.69 -14.79 -12.51
N LEU A 59 1.44 -15.05 -11.44
CA LEU A 59 2.80 -15.56 -11.51
C LEU A 59 2.83 -17.03 -11.13
N VAL A 60 3.67 -17.81 -11.81
CA VAL A 60 3.90 -19.23 -11.50
C VAL A 60 5.39 -19.47 -11.35
N SER A 61 5.77 -20.28 -10.36
CA SER A 61 7.18 -20.62 -10.16
C SER A 61 7.70 -21.52 -11.29
N THR A 62 8.92 -21.25 -11.78
CA THR A 62 9.57 -22.05 -12.84
C THR A 62 10.43 -23.17 -12.28
N ARG A 63 10.71 -23.19 -10.97
CA ARG A 63 11.52 -24.20 -10.28
C ARG A 63 11.05 -24.37 -8.84
N ALA A 64 11.58 -25.37 -8.13
CA ALA A 64 11.37 -25.43 -6.69
C ALA A 64 12.07 -24.24 -6.00
N LEU A 65 11.40 -23.65 -5.01
CA LEU A 65 11.91 -22.56 -4.17
C LEU A 65 11.83 -22.99 -2.71
N LYS A 66 12.85 -22.61 -1.93
CA LYS A 66 12.88 -22.81 -0.48
C LYS A 66 12.30 -21.60 0.23
N MET A 67 11.75 -21.84 1.43
CA MET A 67 11.38 -20.74 2.32
C MET A 67 12.55 -19.76 2.49
N GLY A 68 12.27 -18.47 2.30
CA GLY A 68 13.26 -17.40 2.37
C GLY A 68 13.91 -17.04 1.03
N ASP A 69 13.72 -17.84 -0.04
CA ASP A 69 14.26 -17.53 -1.36
C ASP A 69 13.72 -16.17 -1.87
N LEU A 70 14.64 -15.33 -2.35
CA LEU A 70 14.29 -14.12 -3.09
C LEU A 70 13.82 -14.48 -4.51
N ILE A 71 12.57 -14.16 -4.81
CA ILE A 71 11.91 -14.49 -6.08
C ILE A 71 12.11 -13.37 -7.10
N LEU A 72 11.87 -12.12 -6.68
CA LEU A 72 11.86 -10.94 -7.53
C LEU A 72 12.17 -9.69 -6.72
N THR A 73 13.01 -8.82 -7.27
CA THR A 73 13.15 -7.43 -6.83
C THR A 73 12.68 -6.52 -7.94
N GLU A 74 11.75 -5.61 -7.64
CA GLU A 74 11.07 -4.80 -8.63
C GLU A 74 10.83 -3.37 -8.13
N ARG A 75 11.26 -2.38 -8.90
CA ARG A 75 10.85 -0.99 -8.69
C ARG A 75 9.41 -0.80 -9.18
N PRO A 76 8.58 0.00 -8.50
CA PRO A 76 7.25 0.34 -8.99
C PRO A 76 7.30 0.98 -10.38
N LEU A 77 6.30 0.72 -11.21
CA LEU A 77 6.01 1.56 -12.38
C LEU A 77 5.60 2.96 -11.93
N ILE A 78 4.68 3.01 -10.96
CA ILE A 78 4.13 4.24 -10.40
C ILE A 78 4.08 4.16 -8.88
N ALA A 79 4.40 5.26 -8.21
CA ALA A 79 4.07 5.50 -6.80
C ALA A 79 3.26 6.80 -6.67
N ALA A 80 2.13 6.76 -5.97
CA ALA A 80 1.25 7.90 -5.78
C ALA A 80 0.59 7.88 -4.40
N PRO A 81 0.11 9.01 -3.87
CA PRO A 81 -0.51 9.02 -2.56
C PRO A 81 -1.86 8.31 -2.59
N GLN A 82 -2.26 7.77 -1.44
CA GLN A 82 -3.55 7.11 -1.29
C GLN A 82 -4.73 8.10 -1.28
N ALA A 83 -4.47 9.37 -0.97
CA ALA A 83 -5.47 10.44 -0.95
C ALA A 83 -4.89 11.73 -1.55
N MET A 84 -5.65 12.41 -2.41
CA MET A 84 -5.19 13.69 -2.93
C MET A 84 -5.43 14.82 -1.93
N PRO A 85 -4.47 15.76 -1.73
CA PRO A 85 -4.60 16.83 -0.76
C PRO A 85 -5.44 17.98 -1.36
N ILE A 86 -6.72 17.70 -1.58
CA ILE A 86 -7.64 18.64 -2.22
C ILE A 86 -8.49 19.39 -1.18
N TYR A 87 -8.83 20.64 -1.49
CA TYR A 87 -9.73 21.43 -0.67
C TYR A 87 -11.13 20.80 -0.59
N ARG A 88 -11.70 20.73 0.61
CA ARG A 88 -13.07 20.29 0.87
C ARG A 88 -14.01 21.50 1.08
N PRO A 89 -14.94 21.77 0.15
CA PRO A 89 -15.97 22.78 0.36
C PRO A 89 -16.85 22.45 1.56
N LYS A 90 -17.34 23.49 2.25
CA LYS A 90 -18.15 23.36 3.49
C LYS A 90 -19.37 22.44 3.34
N ASN A 91 -20.04 22.45 2.19
CA ASN A 91 -21.26 21.67 1.93
C ASN A 91 -21.00 20.37 1.15
N CYS A 92 -19.74 19.93 1.06
CA CYS A 92 -19.35 18.75 0.29
C CYS A 92 -19.51 17.48 1.14
N THR A 93 -20.33 16.54 0.66
CA THR A 93 -20.47 15.21 1.24
C THR A 93 -19.15 14.42 1.13
N ASP A 94 -19.01 13.38 1.96
CA ASP A 94 -17.82 12.51 1.89
C ASP A 94 -17.67 11.85 0.51
N GLN A 95 -18.80 11.46 -0.10
CA GLN A 95 -18.81 10.83 -1.41
C GLN A 95 -18.36 11.79 -2.51
N GLU A 96 -18.86 13.02 -2.52
CA GLU A 96 -18.42 14.05 -3.47
C GLU A 96 -16.94 14.40 -3.29
N HIS A 97 -16.47 14.50 -2.05
CA HIS A 97 -15.08 14.80 -1.77
C HIS A 97 -14.16 13.65 -2.25
N LEU A 98 -14.55 12.41 -2.00
CA LEU A 98 -13.85 11.22 -2.51
C LEU A 98 -13.78 11.23 -4.04
N GLN A 99 -14.89 11.50 -4.72
CA GLN A 99 -14.94 11.52 -6.19
C GLN A 99 -14.06 12.62 -6.77
N ARG A 100 -14.04 13.82 -6.16
CA ARG A 100 -13.11 14.90 -6.55
C ARG A 100 -11.64 14.49 -6.35
N GLY A 101 -11.34 13.80 -5.25
CA GLY A 101 -9.99 13.30 -4.98
C GLY A 101 -9.55 12.23 -5.99
N LEU A 102 -10.47 11.37 -6.41
CA LEU A 102 -10.24 10.36 -7.45
C LEU A 102 -10.01 10.99 -8.83
N ALA A 103 -10.80 11.99 -9.19
CA ALA A 103 -10.61 12.73 -10.44
C ALA A 103 -9.23 13.43 -10.49
N GLU A 104 -8.79 13.99 -9.36
CA GLU A 104 -7.46 14.60 -9.28
C GLU A 104 -6.34 13.54 -9.36
N LEU A 105 -6.53 12.37 -8.74
CA LEU A 105 -5.60 11.26 -8.86
C LEU A 105 -5.51 10.76 -10.32
N GLU A 106 -6.64 10.59 -11.00
CA GLU A 106 -6.72 10.23 -12.43
C GLU A 106 -5.88 11.20 -13.28
N ARG A 107 -6.05 12.52 -13.10
CA ARG A 107 -5.24 13.54 -13.81
C ARG A 107 -3.74 13.32 -13.61
N HIS A 108 -3.31 13.07 -12.38
CA HIS A 108 -1.89 12.88 -12.11
C HIS A 108 -1.36 11.55 -12.65
N LEU A 109 -2.15 10.47 -12.57
CA LEU A 109 -1.79 9.19 -13.16
C LEU A 109 -1.67 9.31 -14.68
N MET A 110 -2.58 10.00 -15.36
CA MET A 110 -2.48 10.26 -16.81
C MET A 110 -1.16 10.93 -17.20
N ILE A 111 -0.76 11.97 -16.48
CA ILE A 111 0.52 12.65 -16.71
C ILE A 111 1.70 11.69 -16.50
N ALA A 112 1.65 10.83 -15.46
CA ALA A 112 2.69 9.83 -15.22
C ALA A 112 2.76 8.81 -16.37
N LEU A 113 1.62 8.28 -16.83
CA LEU A 113 1.52 7.34 -17.93
C LEU A 113 2.05 7.92 -19.25
N GLN A 114 1.77 9.19 -19.54
CA GLN A 114 2.28 9.87 -20.74
C GLN A 114 3.81 10.04 -20.73
N ARG A 115 4.42 10.06 -19.54
CA ARG A 115 5.88 10.23 -19.37
C ARG A 115 6.62 8.90 -19.22
N MET A 116 5.90 7.80 -19.05
CA MET A 116 6.49 6.46 -18.98
C MET A 116 6.96 6.01 -20.36
N ARG A 117 7.93 5.08 -20.38
CA ARG A 117 8.28 4.37 -21.63
C ARG A 117 7.02 3.63 -22.15
N PRO A 118 6.83 3.51 -23.47
CA PRO A 118 5.66 2.81 -24.03
C PRO A 118 5.44 1.41 -23.45
N ALA A 119 6.51 0.63 -23.27
CA ALA A 119 6.45 -0.70 -22.66
C ALA A 119 5.98 -0.68 -21.19
N SER A 120 6.36 0.34 -20.42
CA SER A 120 5.92 0.53 -19.03
C SER A 120 4.44 0.93 -18.95
N THR A 121 3.99 1.82 -19.84
CA THR A 121 2.57 2.19 -19.96
C THR A 121 1.71 0.99 -20.36
N ALA A 122 2.15 0.22 -21.35
CA ALA A 122 1.48 -1.01 -21.75
C ALA A 122 1.42 -2.02 -20.61
N ALA A 123 2.51 -2.19 -19.85
CA ALA A 123 2.54 -3.08 -18.69
C ALA A 123 1.52 -2.68 -17.61
N TYR A 124 1.39 -1.39 -17.31
CA TYR A 124 0.39 -0.86 -16.38
C TYR A 124 -1.04 -1.11 -16.89
N LEU A 125 -1.32 -0.77 -18.15
CA LEU A 125 -2.65 -0.92 -18.75
C LEU A 125 -3.08 -2.39 -18.90
N ALA A 126 -2.13 -3.33 -18.87
CA ALA A 126 -2.37 -4.77 -18.92
C ALA A 126 -2.61 -5.41 -17.53
N LEU A 127 -2.75 -4.62 -16.47
CA LEU A 127 -3.11 -5.10 -15.13
C LEU A 127 -4.64 -5.17 -14.95
N ALA A 128 -5.09 -5.93 -13.96
CA ALA A 128 -6.52 -6.12 -13.70
C ALA A 128 -7.20 -4.81 -13.26
N ASN A 129 -8.45 -4.60 -13.66
CA ASN A 129 -9.28 -3.49 -13.17
C ASN A 129 -10.60 -4.04 -12.59
N SER A 130 -10.64 -4.18 -11.27
CA SER A 130 -11.87 -4.51 -10.53
C SER A 130 -12.60 -3.27 -10.00
N CYS A 131 -12.01 -2.09 -10.17
CA CYS A 131 -12.60 -0.80 -9.81
C CYS A 131 -13.14 -0.06 -11.05
N LYS A 132 -13.78 -0.78 -11.99
CA LYS A 132 -14.20 -0.26 -13.31
C LYS A 132 -15.05 1.02 -13.26
N LYS A 133 -15.87 1.16 -12.21
CA LYS A 133 -16.72 2.34 -11.99
C LYS A 133 -15.93 3.64 -11.79
N GLU A 134 -14.66 3.56 -11.38
CA GLU A 134 -13.82 4.73 -11.16
C GLU A 134 -13.06 5.14 -12.44
N GLY A 135 -13.14 4.35 -13.51
CA GLY A 135 -12.38 4.56 -14.75
C GLY A 135 -11.28 3.53 -14.97
N LEU A 136 -10.60 3.62 -16.13
CA LEU A 136 -9.54 2.67 -16.49
C LEU A 136 -8.27 2.90 -15.67
N ILE A 137 -7.75 4.12 -15.66
CA ILE A 137 -6.42 4.42 -15.13
C ILE A 137 -6.41 4.35 -13.61
N VAL A 138 -7.28 5.10 -12.93
CA VAL A 138 -7.37 5.02 -11.47
C VAL A 138 -7.94 3.67 -11.02
N GLY A 139 -8.83 3.05 -11.78
CA GLY A 139 -9.37 1.73 -11.46
C GLY A 139 -8.28 0.64 -11.38
N ILE A 140 -7.33 0.64 -12.32
CA ILE A 140 -6.14 -0.20 -12.27
C ILE A 140 -5.30 0.13 -11.03
N PHE A 141 -5.05 1.41 -10.75
CA PHE A 141 -4.26 1.82 -9.57
C PHE A 141 -4.85 1.28 -8.27
N LEU A 142 -6.16 1.45 -8.10
CA LEU A 142 -6.89 1.03 -6.90
C LEU A 142 -6.97 -0.49 -6.76
N THR A 143 -6.96 -1.22 -7.88
CA THR A 143 -7.01 -2.68 -7.88
C THR A 143 -5.65 -3.28 -7.53
N ASN A 144 -4.55 -2.68 -7.99
CA ASN A 144 -3.22 -3.29 -7.98
C ASN A 144 -2.20 -2.63 -7.03
N GLY A 145 -2.61 -1.55 -6.35
CA GLY A 145 -1.75 -0.77 -5.48
C GLY A 145 -1.30 -1.55 -4.24
N LEU A 146 0.01 -1.68 -4.07
CA LEU A 146 0.66 -2.16 -2.86
C LEU A 146 1.00 -0.97 -1.95
N GLU A 147 1.01 -1.18 -0.63
CA GLU A 147 1.46 -0.12 0.30
C GLU A 147 2.95 0.13 0.15
N LEU A 148 3.32 1.39 -0.10
CA LEU A 148 4.70 1.85 -0.07
C LEU A 148 5.03 2.26 1.37
N ALA A 149 5.66 1.36 2.12
CA ALA A 149 5.98 1.56 3.52
C ALA A 149 7.18 2.50 3.73
N GLY A 150 7.16 3.25 4.83
CA GLY A 150 8.30 4.03 5.32
C GLY A 150 8.49 5.41 4.70
N LEU A 151 7.73 5.79 3.65
CA LEU A 151 7.78 7.15 3.09
C LEU A 151 6.81 8.07 3.85
N TRP A 152 7.36 8.96 4.68
CA TRP A 152 6.57 9.86 5.53
C TRP A 152 7.00 11.31 5.35
N PRO A 153 6.30 12.11 4.51
CA PRO A 153 6.63 13.51 4.27
C PRO A 153 6.09 14.46 5.36
N GLY A 154 5.95 13.98 6.60
CA GLY A 154 5.42 14.77 7.71
C GLY A 154 3.90 14.93 7.76
N VAL A 155 3.14 14.31 6.83
CA VAL A 155 1.67 14.25 6.89
C VAL A 155 1.25 13.02 7.68
N GLN A 156 0.46 13.22 8.74
CA GLN A 156 -0.01 12.13 9.60
C GLN A 156 -1.23 11.40 9.02
N GLY A 157 -1.33 10.10 9.33
CA GLY A 157 -2.49 9.27 8.99
C GLY A 157 -2.52 8.86 7.52
N VAL A 158 -3.69 8.41 7.04
CA VAL A 158 -3.88 7.90 5.67
C VAL A 158 -3.53 8.94 4.60
N GLY A 159 -3.69 10.23 4.92
CA GLY A 159 -3.31 11.33 4.03
C GLY A 159 -1.80 11.50 3.83
N GLY A 160 -0.95 10.73 4.51
CA GLY A 160 0.49 10.68 4.26
C GLY A 160 0.95 9.42 3.53
N ASN A 161 0.06 8.44 3.34
CA ASN A 161 0.43 7.12 2.82
C ASN A 161 0.53 7.12 1.30
N TYR A 162 1.38 6.21 0.80
CA TYR A 162 1.58 5.96 -0.61
C TYR A 162 1.13 4.57 -1.01
N SER A 163 0.67 4.45 -2.25
CA SER A 163 0.48 3.19 -2.95
C SER A 163 1.36 3.15 -4.18
N ALA A 164 1.81 1.95 -4.52
CA ALA A 164 2.69 1.70 -5.64
C ALA A 164 2.16 0.55 -6.50
N VAL A 165 2.31 0.66 -7.81
CA VAL A 165 1.91 -0.36 -8.78
C VAL A 165 3.15 -0.88 -9.47
N CYS A 166 3.32 -2.19 -9.49
CA CYS A 166 4.43 -2.91 -10.11
C CYS A 166 3.98 -3.58 -11.42
N LYS A 167 4.91 -4.00 -12.28
CA LYS A 167 4.59 -4.72 -13.51
C LYS A 167 4.27 -6.19 -13.21
N ASP A 168 5.07 -6.84 -12.37
CA ASP A 168 4.97 -8.29 -12.10
C ASP A 168 4.40 -8.57 -10.71
N ILE A 169 4.87 -7.93 -9.63
CA ILE A 169 4.36 -8.15 -8.26
C ILE A 169 2.86 -7.84 -8.14
N SER A 170 2.37 -6.81 -8.84
CA SER A 170 0.93 -6.49 -8.88
C SER A 170 0.06 -7.55 -9.54
N ARG A 171 0.64 -8.57 -10.19
CA ARG A 171 -0.09 -9.71 -10.79
C ARG A 171 -0.30 -10.86 -9.81
N LEU A 172 0.33 -10.85 -8.63
CA LEU A 172 0.16 -11.92 -7.65
C LEU A 172 -1.32 -12.04 -7.27
N ASN A 173 -1.93 -13.19 -7.54
CA ASN A 173 -3.30 -13.47 -7.14
C ASN A 173 -3.43 -13.66 -5.63
N HIS A 174 -4.65 -13.54 -5.13
CA HIS A 174 -4.92 -13.73 -3.71
C HIS A 174 -4.94 -15.21 -3.27
N SER A 175 -4.32 -15.47 -2.12
CA SER A 175 -4.64 -16.61 -1.26
C SER A 175 -4.77 -16.17 0.19
N CYS A 176 -5.73 -16.73 0.95
CA CYS A 176 -5.80 -16.55 2.41
C CYS A 176 -4.71 -17.35 3.15
N SER A 177 -3.93 -18.15 2.43
CA SER A 177 -2.72 -18.84 2.90
C SER A 177 -1.66 -18.69 1.80
N PRO A 178 -1.09 -17.47 1.66
CA PRO A 178 -0.17 -17.16 0.59
C PRO A 178 1.13 -17.98 0.72
N ASN A 179 1.86 -18.07 -0.39
CA ASN A 179 3.20 -18.66 -0.43
C ASN A 179 4.29 -17.63 -0.67
N THR A 180 3.92 -16.36 -0.89
CA THR A 180 4.87 -15.26 -0.96
C THR A 180 4.50 -14.11 -0.02
N SER A 181 5.50 -13.31 0.32
CA SER A 181 5.34 -12.03 1.02
C SER A 181 6.27 -11.00 0.41
N THR A 182 5.88 -9.73 0.50
CA THR A 182 6.69 -8.60 0.04
C THR A 182 7.33 -7.87 1.20
N SER A 183 8.50 -7.29 0.95
CA SER A 183 9.07 -6.21 1.75
C SER A 183 9.37 -5.03 0.84
N PHE A 184 9.33 -3.81 1.37
CA PHE A 184 9.70 -2.61 0.62
C PHE A 184 10.98 -2.01 1.19
N ASP A 185 11.92 -1.70 0.31
CA ASP A 185 13.16 -0.99 0.66
C ASP A 185 13.14 0.41 0.05
N LEU A 186 13.24 1.43 0.91
CA LEU A 186 13.25 2.83 0.49
C LEU A 186 14.55 3.21 -0.21
N ALA A 187 15.69 2.68 0.23
CA ALA A 187 17.00 3.06 -0.28
C ALA A 187 17.17 2.67 -1.76
N SER A 188 16.63 1.51 -2.14
CA SER A 188 16.52 1.09 -3.54
C SER A 188 15.16 1.38 -4.17
N LEU A 189 14.21 2.03 -3.49
CA LEU A 189 12.83 2.26 -3.94
C LEU A 189 12.21 1.02 -4.64
N SER A 190 12.30 -0.13 -3.99
CA SER A 190 11.93 -1.41 -4.61
C SER A 190 11.20 -2.35 -3.65
N TYR A 191 10.33 -3.16 -4.23
CA TYR A 191 9.77 -4.31 -3.54
C TYR A 191 10.66 -5.51 -3.74
N ARG A 192 10.77 -6.33 -2.70
CA ARG A 192 11.35 -7.67 -2.76
C ARG A 192 10.28 -8.69 -2.42
N LEU A 193 10.15 -9.71 -3.26
CA LEU A 193 9.21 -10.81 -3.11
C LEU A 193 9.95 -12.05 -2.63
N TYR A 194 9.51 -12.62 -1.51
CA TYR A 194 10.12 -13.80 -0.90
C TYR A 194 9.14 -14.96 -0.82
N ALA A 195 9.66 -16.19 -0.91
CA ALA A 195 8.91 -17.37 -0.55
C ALA A 195 8.74 -17.46 0.99
N VAL A 196 7.52 -17.64 1.49
CA VAL A 196 7.26 -17.81 2.95
C VAL A 196 7.08 -19.26 3.38
N ARG A 197 7.19 -20.18 2.42
CA ARG A 197 7.24 -21.63 2.59
C ARG A 197 7.90 -22.23 1.35
N ASP A 198 8.21 -23.52 1.39
CA ASP A 198 8.62 -24.24 0.20
C ASP A 198 7.52 -24.18 -0.88
N ILE A 199 7.95 -23.95 -2.13
CA ILE A 199 7.11 -23.80 -3.32
C ILE A 199 7.61 -24.81 -4.37
N VAL A 200 6.71 -25.63 -4.90
CA VAL A 200 7.08 -26.57 -5.97
C VAL A 200 7.10 -25.90 -7.34
N ALA A 201 7.86 -26.46 -8.28
CA ALA A 201 7.85 -25.98 -9.66
C ALA A 201 6.42 -26.05 -10.24
N GLY A 202 5.99 -25.00 -10.95
CA GLY A 202 4.64 -24.90 -11.50
C GLY A 202 3.55 -24.46 -10.52
N GLU A 203 3.88 -24.20 -9.25
CA GLU A 203 2.92 -23.66 -8.28
C GLU A 203 2.65 -22.16 -8.51
N GLU A 204 1.39 -21.75 -8.38
CA GLU A 204 0.97 -20.33 -8.43
C GLU A 204 1.60 -19.56 -7.26
N LEU A 205 2.25 -18.43 -7.55
CA LEU A 205 2.72 -17.50 -6.53
C LEU A 205 1.56 -16.58 -6.11
N THR A 206 1.28 -16.53 -4.82
CA THR A 206 0.09 -15.86 -4.26
C THR A 206 0.43 -14.96 -3.08
N TYR A 207 -0.31 -13.85 -2.98
CA TYR A 207 -0.18 -12.84 -1.93
C TYR A 207 -1.49 -12.66 -1.16
N GLN A 208 -1.46 -11.94 -0.04
CA GLN A 208 -2.67 -11.62 0.75
C GLN A 208 -3.21 -10.23 0.43
N TYR A 209 -4.45 -10.14 -0.07
CA TYR A 209 -5.12 -8.86 -0.35
C TYR A 209 -5.87 -8.30 0.86
N THR A 210 -6.13 -9.15 1.83
CA THR A 210 -6.89 -8.85 3.04
C THR A 210 -6.14 -9.34 4.27
N ASN A 211 -6.56 -8.88 5.45
CA ASN A 211 -6.09 -9.48 6.70
C ASN A 211 -6.50 -10.96 6.72
N VAL A 212 -5.52 -11.86 6.81
CA VAL A 212 -5.78 -13.31 6.83
C VAL A 212 -6.10 -13.83 8.23
N GLU A 213 -5.94 -13.02 9.27
CA GLU A 213 -6.18 -13.39 10.68
C GLU A 213 -7.65 -13.25 11.11
N VAL A 214 -8.49 -12.58 10.31
CA VAL A 214 -9.92 -12.44 10.60
C VAL A 214 -10.73 -13.62 10.04
N PRO A 215 -11.97 -13.87 10.51
CA PRO A 215 -12.81 -14.97 10.03
C PRO A 215 -13.08 -14.94 8.52
N ALA A 216 -13.42 -16.10 7.95
CA ALA A 216 -13.64 -16.26 6.51
C ALA A 216 -14.73 -15.34 5.96
N SER A 217 -15.76 -15.03 6.76
CA SER A 217 -16.82 -14.08 6.41
C SER A 217 -16.27 -12.68 6.13
N GLU A 218 -15.40 -12.18 7.00
CA GLU A 218 -14.74 -10.88 6.84
C GLU A 218 -13.75 -10.88 5.67
N ARG A 219 -12.94 -11.94 5.54
CA ARG A 219 -12.04 -12.11 4.40
C ARG A 219 -12.81 -12.05 3.08
N ARG A 220 -13.89 -12.84 2.95
CA ARG A 220 -14.76 -12.87 1.76
C ARG A 220 -15.41 -11.51 1.50
N GLN A 221 -15.82 -10.79 2.54
CA GLN A 221 -16.44 -9.47 2.37
C GLN A 221 -15.47 -8.45 1.75
N VAL A 222 -14.20 -8.46 2.14
CA VAL A 222 -13.16 -7.62 1.52
C VAL A 222 -12.93 -8.03 0.06
N LEU A 223 -12.84 -9.34 -0.19
CA LEU A 223 -12.50 -9.88 -1.50
C LEU A 223 -13.59 -9.67 -2.55
N LYS A 224 -14.85 -9.39 -2.17
CA LYS A 224 -15.92 -8.95 -3.10
C LYS A 224 -15.56 -7.70 -3.91
N GLY A 225 -14.53 -6.96 -3.50
CA GLY A 225 -13.97 -5.82 -4.25
C GLY A 225 -13.14 -6.22 -5.48
N TYR A 226 -12.76 -7.48 -5.57
CA TYR A 226 -11.95 -8.06 -6.64
C TYR A 226 -12.83 -9.09 -7.34
N ASP A 227 -12.93 -9.04 -8.67
CA ASP A 227 -13.91 -9.78 -9.47
C ASP A 227 -13.68 -11.31 -9.51
N PHE A 228 -13.51 -11.96 -8.35
CA PHE A 228 -13.29 -13.39 -8.17
C PHE A 228 -13.87 -13.87 -6.83
N VAL A 229 -14.02 -15.20 -6.69
CA VAL A 229 -14.34 -15.85 -5.42
C VAL A 229 -13.13 -16.65 -4.95
N CYS A 230 -12.66 -16.39 -3.72
CA CYS A 230 -11.49 -17.08 -3.20
C CYS A 230 -11.79 -18.56 -2.91
N ALA A 231 -11.13 -19.45 -3.67
CA ALA A 231 -11.22 -20.90 -3.52
C ALA A 231 -9.90 -21.52 -2.99
N CYS A 232 -9.08 -20.77 -2.26
CA CYS A 232 -7.86 -21.30 -1.65
C CYS A 232 -8.17 -22.34 -0.55
N ALA A 233 -7.17 -23.12 -0.12
CA ALA A 233 -7.33 -24.17 0.89
C ALA A 233 -8.02 -23.66 2.18
N ALA A 234 -7.65 -22.48 2.67
CA ALA A 234 -8.26 -21.87 3.85
C ALA A 234 -9.72 -21.42 3.64
N CYS A 235 -10.14 -21.13 2.41
CA CYS A 235 -11.54 -20.79 2.11
C CYS A 235 -12.41 -22.02 1.81
N LYS A 236 -11.80 -23.11 1.32
CA LYS A 236 -12.46 -24.41 1.12
C LYS A 236 -12.83 -25.06 2.45
N ASP A 237 -11.92 -25.02 3.42
CA ASP A 237 -12.16 -25.46 4.79
C ASP A 237 -12.16 -24.26 5.76
N ALA A 238 -13.15 -23.39 5.59
CA ALA A 238 -13.30 -22.18 6.38
C ALA A 238 -13.44 -22.44 7.89
N PRO A 239 -14.24 -23.41 8.36
CA PRO A 239 -14.36 -23.70 9.79
C PRO A 239 -13.01 -24.04 10.44
N ALA A 240 -12.24 -24.99 9.89
CA ALA A 240 -10.96 -25.35 10.49
C ALA A 240 -9.92 -24.21 10.33
N SER A 241 -9.95 -23.52 9.19
CA SER A 241 -9.13 -22.33 8.93
C SER A 241 -9.34 -21.24 9.98
N ASP A 242 -10.59 -20.97 10.34
CA ASP A 242 -10.96 -19.90 11.27
C ASP A 242 -10.61 -20.29 12.71
N VAL A 243 -10.75 -21.57 13.09
CA VAL A 243 -10.25 -22.07 14.39
C VAL A 243 -8.74 -21.85 14.53
N ARG A 244 -7.95 -22.15 13.50
CA ARG A 244 -6.48 -21.91 13.53
C ARG A 244 -6.09 -20.44 13.63
N ARG A 245 -6.95 -19.54 13.14
CA ARG A 245 -6.74 -18.08 13.17
C ARG A 245 -7.33 -17.43 14.41
N TYR A 246 -8.14 -18.16 15.16
CA TYR A 246 -8.73 -17.71 16.40
C TYR A 246 -7.64 -17.61 17.48
N HIS A 247 -7.10 -16.41 17.67
CA HIS A 247 -6.31 -16.10 18.85
C HIS A 247 -7.15 -15.23 19.80
N PRO A 248 -7.37 -15.65 21.07
CA PRO A 248 -8.19 -14.89 22.03
C PRO A 248 -7.73 -13.45 22.26
N SER A 249 -6.42 -13.17 22.11
CA SER A 249 -5.86 -11.82 22.27
C SER A 249 -5.93 -10.92 21.02
N PHE A 250 -6.40 -11.41 19.86
CA PHE A 250 -6.71 -10.54 18.71
C PHE A 250 -8.07 -9.85 18.83
N ARG A 251 -8.73 -9.93 20.00
CA ARG A 251 -9.79 -8.98 20.36
C ARG A 251 -9.15 -7.58 20.51
N ARG A 252 -9.15 -6.82 19.41
CA ARG A 252 -8.81 -5.39 19.31
C ARG A 252 -7.33 -5.03 19.16
N SER A 253 -6.58 -5.69 18.28
CA SER A 253 -5.46 -4.98 17.61
C SER A 253 -5.99 -4.27 16.37
N PRO A 254 -6.00 -2.92 16.32
CA PRO A 254 -6.27 -2.23 15.08
C PRO A 254 -5.18 -2.59 14.06
N LEU A 255 -5.61 -3.11 12.91
CA LEU A 255 -4.83 -3.34 11.68
C LEU A 255 -3.53 -2.51 11.58
N PRO A 256 -2.43 -3.06 11.05
CA PRO A 256 -1.48 -2.23 10.32
C PRO A 256 -2.29 -1.42 9.28
N ARG A 257 -2.21 -0.09 9.36
CA ARG A 257 -3.10 0.86 8.66
C ARG A 257 -3.18 0.65 7.14
N ALA A 258 -2.18 -0.02 6.57
CA ALA A 258 -1.98 -0.42 5.18
C ALA A 258 -3.21 -0.94 4.42
N HIS A 259 -3.89 -1.96 4.95
CA HIS A 259 -4.95 -2.68 4.21
C HIS A 259 -6.36 -2.16 4.52
N ARG A 260 -6.50 -1.16 5.41
CA ARG A 260 -7.80 -0.54 5.69
C ARG A 260 -8.39 0.16 4.47
N ASN A 261 -7.56 0.66 3.56
CA ASN A 261 -8.00 1.68 2.59
C ASN A 261 -8.57 1.13 1.28
N ILE A 262 -8.39 -0.16 0.97
CA ILE A 262 -9.20 -0.83 -0.06
C ILE A 262 -10.60 -1.15 0.50
N VAL A 263 -10.67 -1.52 1.79
CA VAL A 263 -11.91 -1.90 2.48
C VAL A 263 -12.78 -0.68 2.84
N PHE A 264 -12.17 0.45 3.17
CA PHE A 264 -12.92 1.68 3.52
C PHE A 264 -13.75 2.24 2.34
N ARG A 265 -13.48 1.81 1.10
CA ARG A 265 -14.27 2.21 -0.08
C ARG A 265 -15.63 1.51 -0.20
N ARG A 266 -15.94 0.50 0.64
CA ARG A 266 -17.25 -0.21 0.63
C ARG A 266 -17.96 -0.28 1.98
N ARG A 267 -17.42 0.29 3.07
CA ARG A 267 -18.23 0.55 4.27
C ARG A 267 -19.06 1.78 4.00
N SER A 268 -20.27 1.55 3.50
CA SER A 268 -21.33 2.51 3.35
C SER A 268 -21.37 3.50 4.51
N CYS A 269 -21.57 4.77 4.17
CA CYS A 269 -22.57 5.59 4.80
C CYS A 269 -23.82 4.73 5.13
N ARG A 270 -23.83 4.10 6.30
CA ARG A 270 -24.95 3.50 7.04
C ARG A 270 -24.36 2.82 8.29
N GLN A 271 -24.67 3.42 9.45
CA GLN A 271 -24.40 2.95 10.81
C GLN A 271 -22.94 3.05 11.29
N MET A 272 -22.54 4.26 11.69
CA MET A 272 -21.75 4.38 12.92
C MET A 272 -22.73 4.46 14.10
N PRO A 273 -22.50 3.78 15.23
CA PRO A 273 -23.15 4.17 16.47
C PRO A 273 -22.70 5.59 16.80
N ARG A 274 -23.68 6.48 17.04
CA ARG A 274 -23.44 7.82 17.57
C ARG A 274 -22.77 7.66 18.94
N THR A 275 -21.45 7.77 19.01
CA THR A 275 -20.77 8.05 20.27
C THR A 275 -20.48 9.54 20.29
N HIS A 276 -21.15 10.23 21.21
CA HIS A 276 -20.98 11.65 21.52
C HIS A 276 -19.51 12.06 21.54
N CYS A 277 -19.13 13.00 20.67
CA CYS A 277 -18.05 13.94 20.97
C CYS A 277 -18.67 15.33 20.95
N ALA A 278 -18.72 15.91 22.15
CA ALA A 278 -19.22 17.25 22.40
C ALA A 278 -18.37 18.30 21.69
N ASP A 279 -19.07 19.32 21.20
CA ASP A 279 -18.54 20.66 20.91
C ASP A 279 -17.50 21.09 21.96
N ARG A 280 -16.31 21.46 21.51
CA ARG A 280 -15.61 22.67 21.97
C ARG A 280 -14.77 23.23 20.84
N GLY A 281 -15.15 24.41 20.37
CA GLY A 281 -14.37 25.23 19.47
C GLY A 281 -13.09 25.75 20.14
N GLY A 282 -12.10 26.04 19.30
CA GLY A 282 -10.86 26.71 19.68
C GLY A 282 -10.05 27.00 18.43
N GLY A 283 -9.96 28.27 18.05
CA GLY A 283 -9.28 28.74 16.84
C GLY A 283 -7.77 28.52 16.88
N PHE A 284 -7.18 28.30 15.71
CA PHE A 284 -5.73 28.23 15.53
C PHE A 284 -5.14 29.64 15.40
N GLY A 285 -4.48 30.10 16.47
CA GLY A 285 -3.50 31.17 16.43
C GLY A 285 -2.17 30.67 15.86
N THR A 286 -1.57 31.47 15.00
CA THR A 286 -0.25 31.29 14.39
C THR A 286 0.87 31.42 15.42
N HIS A 287 1.83 30.49 15.47
CA HIS A 287 3.13 30.76 16.08
C HIS A 287 4.31 30.19 15.28
N HIS A 288 5.29 31.07 15.16
CA HIS A 288 6.60 30.94 14.52
C HIS A 288 7.43 29.77 15.04
N ILE A 289 8.13 29.10 14.11
CA ILE A 289 9.21 28.17 14.42
C ILE A 289 10.51 28.97 14.56
N ALA A 290 11.04 29.05 15.78
CA ALA A 290 12.43 29.41 16.03
C ALA A 290 13.30 28.13 16.01
N ARG A 291 14.39 28.18 15.24
CA ARG A 291 15.46 27.18 15.22
C ARG A 291 16.18 27.17 16.57
N GLN A 292 16.61 26.01 17.06
CA GLN A 292 17.89 25.89 17.76
C GLN A 292 18.43 24.46 17.82
N SER A 293 19.75 24.42 17.83
CA SER A 293 20.69 23.34 17.62
C SER A 293 21.26 22.77 18.93
N HIS A 294 21.61 21.49 18.89
CA HIS A 294 22.73 20.78 19.56
C HIS A 294 22.96 20.81 21.09
N SER A 295 23.46 19.64 21.51
CA SER A 295 24.28 19.30 22.69
C SER A 295 23.52 18.82 23.94
N GLY A 296 23.97 17.67 24.44
CA GLY A 296 23.34 16.92 25.52
C GLY A 296 23.81 17.32 26.92
N VAL A 297 23.27 16.60 27.90
CA VAL A 297 23.91 16.04 29.11
C VAL A 297 22.78 15.47 29.97
N ASP A 298 23.07 14.34 30.58
CA ASP A 298 22.25 13.53 31.48
C ASP A 298 21.94 14.24 32.82
N VAL A 299 21.01 13.67 33.60
CA VAL A 299 20.89 13.67 35.08
C VAL A 299 19.43 13.76 35.58
N ARG A 300 18.97 12.60 36.08
CA ARG A 300 18.13 12.32 37.28
C ARG A 300 16.78 13.04 37.49
N ALA A 301 15.73 12.19 37.49
CA ALA A 301 14.67 12.01 38.49
C ALA A 301 14.16 13.19 39.34
N HIS A 302 12.85 13.48 39.26
CA HIS A 302 11.94 13.56 40.42
C HIS A 302 10.45 13.47 40.02
N LEU A 303 9.66 12.86 40.91
CA LEU A 303 8.23 12.54 40.88
C LEU A 303 7.31 13.79 41.04
N PRO A 304 5.96 13.65 40.90
CA PRO A 304 5.06 14.67 40.36
C PRO A 304 4.46 15.59 41.44
N LEU A 305 4.11 16.81 41.05
CA LEU A 305 3.23 17.68 41.82
C LEU A 305 1.88 17.85 41.11
N ARG A 306 0.84 17.36 41.77
CA ARG A 306 -0.57 17.71 41.56
C ARG A 306 -0.76 19.20 41.88
N CYS A 307 -1.60 19.88 41.11
CA CYS A 307 -2.40 21.02 41.55
C CYS A 307 -3.69 21.01 40.71
N GLN A 308 -4.77 20.47 41.25
CA GLN A 308 -5.87 21.17 41.93
C GLN A 308 -6.71 22.04 40.98
N ARG A 309 -7.99 21.64 40.94
CA ARG A 309 -9.11 22.34 40.30
C ARG A 309 -9.47 23.56 41.15
N SER A 310 -9.91 24.62 40.48
CA SER A 310 -10.78 25.64 41.05
C SER A 310 -11.82 25.99 40.00
N GLU A 311 -13.07 25.70 40.38
CA GLU A 311 -14.37 26.29 39.99
C GLU A 311 -14.78 26.34 38.51
#